data_AF-A0A8J9W1D1-F1
#
_entry.id   AF-A0A8J9W1D1-F1
#
_cell.length_a   1.000
_cell.length_b   1.000
_cell.length_c   1.000
_cell.angle_alpha   90.00
_cell.angle_beta   90.00
_cell.angle_gamma   90.00
#
_symmetry.space_group_name_H-M   'P 1'
#
loop_
_entity.id
_entity.type
_entity.pdbx_description
1 polymer ?
#
loop_
_entity_poly.entity_id
_entity_poly.type
_entity_poly.pdbx_seq_one_letter_code
_entity_poly.pdbx_strand_id
1 'polypeptide(L)'
;MWVEAMLIASCFGAGVILQSALQLFSTGAASYSLETNYLDWKTPFPAVTVCEQSDNGRVKTYLNQFHPVETEYGVCYVFNSALHGNTSILTVNRKVGLPVLTFTAIELVTIRVHSPDDIVSVALENILGRFGSLPLITEFEAILKAEQTVNDVSVSSLSKTMRGCLFKNDRPSFPDWPFKHYTYSACLLYCRALAQKTFCNCSHHFMANIGKNIKTRLVCVFG
;
A
#
# COMPACT_ATOMS: atom_id res chain seq x y z
N MET A 1 54.79 -22.38 23.90
CA MET A 1 54.93 -21.13 23.09
C MET A 1 54.25 -21.22 21.72
N TRP A 2 54.78 -21.90 20.69
CA TRP A 2 54.16 -21.86 19.34
C TRP A 2 52.76 -22.49 19.25
N VAL A 3 52.51 -23.58 19.98
CA VAL A 3 51.20 -24.26 20.01
C VAL A 3 50.13 -23.41 20.71
N GLU A 4 50.48 -22.71 21.78
CA GLU A 4 49.57 -21.82 22.51
C GLU A 4 49.21 -20.59 21.67
N ALA A 5 50.18 -20.00 20.97
CA ALA A 5 49.94 -18.88 20.06
C ALA A 5 49.01 -19.29 18.90
N MET A 6 49.18 -20.50 18.35
CA MET A 6 48.31 -21.02 17.29
C MET A 6 46.88 -21.29 17.78
N LEU A 7 46.71 -21.84 18.98
CA LEU A 7 45.39 -22.06 19.59
C LEU A 7 44.67 -20.74 19.84
N ILE A 8 45.36 -19.75 20.41
CA ILE A 8 44.76 -18.43 20.69
C ILE A 8 44.37 -17.72 19.39
N ALA A 9 45.23 -17.74 18.38
CA ALA A 9 44.92 -17.14 17.07
C ALA A 9 43.72 -17.83 16.39
N SER A 10 43.62 -19.15 16.49
CA SER A 10 42.49 -19.93 15.96
C SER A 10 41.19 -19.63 16.68
N CYS A 11 41.19 -19.61 18.02
CA CYS A 11 40.01 -19.28 18.82
C CYS A 11 39.54 -17.84 18.56
N PHE A 12 40.47 -16.89 18.45
CA PHE A 12 40.16 -15.51 18.11
C PHE A 12 39.52 -15.41 16.71
N GLY A 13 40.12 -16.06 15.70
CA GLY A 13 39.57 -16.11 14.35
C GLY A 13 38.18 -16.74 14.29
N ALA A 14 37.96 -17.85 15.01
CA ALA A 14 36.66 -18.51 15.10
C ALA A 14 35.60 -17.61 15.77
N GLY A 15 35.99 -16.88 16.82
CA GLY A 15 35.10 -15.91 17.50
C GLY A 15 34.65 -14.78 16.57
N VAL A 16 35.57 -14.22 15.78
CA VAL A 16 35.27 -13.17 14.80
C VAL A 16 34.33 -13.70 13.70
N ILE A 17 34.58 -14.91 13.18
CA ILE A 17 33.71 -15.53 12.17
C ILE A 17 32.32 -15.80 12.75
N LEU A 18 32.23 -16.35 13.96
CA LEU A 18 30.95 -16.65 14.60
C LEU A 18 30.14 -15.37 14.85
N GLN A 19 30.79 -14.29 15.32
CA GLN A 19 30.13 -13.00 15.52
C GLN A 19 29.59 -12.44 14.20
N SER A 20 30.37 -12.56 13.11
CA SER A 20 29.96 -12.11 11.78
C SER A 20 28.80 -12.94 11.23
N ALA A 21 28.86 -14.27 11.39
CA ALA A 21 27.80 -15.18 10.97
C ALA A 21 26.50 -14.95 11.76
N LEU A 22 26.60 -14.73 13.07
CA LEU A 22 25.45 -14.36 13.91
C LEU A 22 24.85 -13.02 13.50
N GLN A 23 25.69 -12.03 13.18
CA GLN A 23 25.20 -10.76 12.66
C GLN A 23 24.42 -10.96 11.37
N LEU A 24 24.97 -11.65 10.37
CA LEU A 24 24.29 -11.97 9.10
C LEU A 24 22.96 -12.73 9.29
N PHE A 25 22.92 -13.67 10.23
CA PHE A 25 21.69 -14.39 10.56
C PHE A 25 20.66 -13.47 11.22
N SER A 26 21.10 -12.63 12.17
CA SER A 26 20.22 -11.71 12.92
C SER A 26 19.71 -10.53 12.11
N THR A 27 20.47 -10.07 11.12
CA THR A 27 20.08 -8.95 10.25
C THR A 27 19.12 -9.39 9.14
N GLY A 28 18.85 -10.69 9.01
CA GLY A 28 17.86 -11.23 8.09
C GLY A 28 18.23 -10.98 6.63
N ALA A 29 19.23 -11.69 6.11
CA ALA A 29 19.51 -11.67 4.67
C ALA A 29 18.28 -12.21 3.89
N ALA A 30 17.57 -11.32 3.20
CA ALA A 30 16.47 -11.70 2.31
C ALA A 30 17.03 -12.18 0.97
N SER A 31 16.71 -13.41 0.58
CA SER A 31 16.93 -13.90 -0.78
C SER A 31 15.63 -13.84 -1.56
N TYR A 32 15.72 -13.35 -2.80
CA TYR A 32 14.60 -13.35 -3.74
C TYR A 32 14.93 -14.34 -4.84
N SER A 33 14.02 -15.29 -5.08
CA SER A 33 14.11 -16.19 -6.23
C SER A 33 12.94 -15.89 -7.17
N LEU A 34 13.26 -15.80 -8.45
CA LEU A 34 12.24 -15.64 -9.50
C LEU A 34 11.60 -17.00 -9.75
N GLU A 35 10.31 -17.11 -9.46
CA GLU A 35 9.52 -18.28 -9.78
C GLU A 35 8.75 -18.03 -11.07
N THR A 36 9.06 -18.80 -12.13
CA THR A 36 8.49 -18.62 -13.48
C THR A 36 7.54 -19.74 -13.88
N ASN A 37 7.37 -20.77 -13.05
CA ASN A 37 6.56 -21.97 -13.31
C ASN A 37 5.08 -21.82 -12.90
N TYR A 38 4.57 -20.60 -12.82
CA TYR A 38 3.20 -20.30 -12.37
C TYR A 38 2.15 -20.55 -13.46
N LEU A 39 1.77 -21.82 -13.65
CA LEU A 39 0.64 -22.18 -14.53
C LEU A 39 -0.72 -21.80 -13.91
N ASP A 40 -0.82 -21.81 -12.58
CA ASP A 40 -2.02 -21.51 -11.81
C ASP A 40 -1.83 -20.23 -10.98
N TRP A 41 -1.96 -19.07 -11.64
CA TRP A 41 -1.92 -17.77 -10.97
C TRP A 41 -3.32 -17.19 -10.81
N LYS A 42 -3.57 -16.52 -9.67
CA LYS A 42 -4.80 -15.80 -9.38
C LYS A 42 -4.46 -14.45 -8.78
N THR A 43 -4.31 -13.45 -9.65
CA THR A 43 -3.90 -12.10 -9.26
C THR A 43 -5.12 -11.20 -9.21
N PRO A 44 -5.35 -10.43 -8.14
CA PRO A 44 -6.43 -9.46 -8.13
C PRO A 44 -6.17 -8.39 -9.20
N PHE A 45 -7.19 -8.07 -10.00
CA PHE A 45 -7.18 -6.89 -10.85
C PHE A 45 -6.97 -5.66 -9.95
N PRO A 46 -6.17 -4.66 -10.35
CA PRO A 46 -5.93 -3.50 -9.50
C PRO A 46 -7.21 -2.71 -9.26
N ALA A 47 -7.22 -1.94 -8.17
CA ALA A 47 -8.18 -0.87 -8.00
C ALA A 47 -7.72 0.37 -8.76
N VAL A 48 -8.68 1.06 -9.36
CA VAL A 48 -8.46 2.30 -10.10
C VAL A 48 -9.28 3.40 -9.46
N THR A 49 -8.61 4.37 -8.87
CA THR A 49 -9.24 5.56 -8.28
C THR A 49 -9.10 6.74 -9.22
N VAL A 50 -10.22 7.39 -9.53
CA VAL A 50 -10.31 8.57 -10.38
C VAL A 50 -10.78 9.75 -9.53
N CYS A 51 -10.02 10.84 -9.56
CA CYS A 51 -10.35 12.09 -8.89
C CYS A 51 -10.55 13.21 -9.93
N GLU A 52 -11.67 13.93 -9.86
CA GLU A 52 -11.91 15.13 -10.67
C GLU A 52 -11.22 16.35 -10.04
N GLN A 53 -10.77 17.30 -10.86
CA GLN A 53 -10.23 18.58 -10.38
C GLN A 53 -11.32 19.59 -10.00
N SER A 54 -12.51 19.50 -10.62
CA SER A 54 -13.72 20.25 -10.28
C SER A 54 -14.85 19.26 -10.01
N ASP A 55 -15.51 19.34 -8.85
CA ASP A 55 -16.66 18.49 -8.53
C ASP A 55 -17.91 18.98 -9.27
N ASN A 56 -17.94 18.72 -10.58
CA ASN A 56 -19.10 19.01 -11.42
C ASN A 56 -20.12 17.86 -11.40
N GLY A 57 -19.85 16.81 -10.60
CA GLY A 57 -20.70 15.62 -10.51
C GLY A 57 -20.84 14.87 -11.84
N ARG A 58 -19.86 14.97 -12.75
CA ARG A 58 -19.97 14.41 -14.11
C ARG A 58 -19.33 13.03 -14.23
N VAL A 59 -18.27 12.74 -13.46
CA VAL A 59 -17.81 11.35 -13.23
C VAL A 59 -18.93 10.49 -12.65
N LYS A 60 -19.95 11.11 -12.00
CA LYS A 60 -21.16 10.40 -11.55
C LYS A 60 -21.93 9.69 -12.68
N THR A 61 -21.69 10.04 -13.95
CA THR A 61 -22.38 9.40 -15.08
C THR A 61 -21.87 7.98 -15.36
N TYR A 62 -20.66 7.61 -14.91
CA TYR A 62 -20.05 6.28 -15.16
C TYR A 62 -20.21 5.30 -13.96
N LEU A 63 -21.22 5.55 -13.10
CA LEU A 63 -21.36 5.05 -11.71
C LEU A 63 -21.91 3.64 -11.48
N ASN A 64 -22.03 2.77 -12.48
CA ASN A 64 -22.51 1.41 -12.15
C ASN A 64 -21.42 0.54 -11.51
N GLN A 65 -20.13 0.91 -11.65
CA GLN A 65 -18.99 0.12 -11.17
C GLN A 65 -18.02 0.89 -10.25
N PHE A 66 -18.05 2.23 -10.29
CA PHE A 66 -17.21 3.06 -9.45
C PHE A 66 -17.96 3.50 -8.20
N HIS A 67 -17.31 3.43 -7.05
CA HIS A 67 -17.90 3.83 -5.76
C HIS A 67 -17.22 5.09 -5.22
N PRO A 68 -17.95 6.02 -4.58
CA PRO A 68 -17.36 7.19 -3.98
C PRO A 68 -16.49 6.81 -2.77
N VAL A 69 -15.32 7.44 -2.64
CA VAL A 69 -14.38 7.27 -1.55
C VAL A 69 -13.79 8.62 -1.13
N GLU A 70 -13.74 8.87 0.17
CA GLU A 70 -13.08 10.05 0.74
C GLU A 70 -11.55 9.84 0.72
N THR A 71 -10.83 10.79 0.14
CA THR A 71 -9.36 10.76 0.04
C THR A 71 -8.77 12.10 0.45
N GLU A 72 -7.44 12.19 0.60
CA GLU A 72 -6.75 13.46 0.86
C GLU A 72 -7.02 14.56 -0.19
N TYR A 73 -7.47 14.18 -1.39
CA TYR A 73 -7.80 15.08 -2.50
C TYR A 73 -9.27 15.49 -2.56
N GLY A 74 -10.11 14.99 -1.64
CA GLY A 74 -11.56 15.13 -1.71
C GLY A 74 -12.25 13.83 -2.07
N VAL A 75 -13.49 13.95 -2.56
CA VAL A 75 -14.30 12.81 -2.99
C VAL A 75 -13.78 12.32 -4.34
N CYS A 76 -13.28 11.09 -4.36
CA CYS A 76 -12.86 10.40 -5.58
C CYS A 76 -13.75 9.18 -5.81
N TYR A 77 -13.58 8.53 -6.95
CA TYR A 77 -14.36 7.37 -7.35
C TYR A 77 -13.43 6.18 -7.59
N VAL A 78 -13.67 5.05 -6.94
CA VAL A 78 -12.81 3.87 -7.00
C VAL A 78 -13.53 2.68 -7.63
N PHE A 79 -12.86 2.03 -8.56
CA PHE A 79 -13.23 0.74 -9.14
C PHE A 79 -12.50 -0.40 -8.44
N ASN A 80 -13.18 -1.52 -8.22
CA ASN A 80 -12.61 -2.78 -7.73
C ASN A 80 -11.83 -2.65 -6.40
N SER A 81 -12.36 -1.89 -5.44
CA SER A 81 -11.80 -1.79 -4.08
C SER A 81 -12.45 -2.75 -3.09
N ALA A 82 -11.63 -3.40 -2.26
CA ALA A 82 -12.06 -4.29 -1.18
C ALA A 82 -12.63 -3.51 0.02
N LEU A 83 -12.44 -2.19 0.07
CA LEU A 83 -12.88 -1.34 1.18
C LEU A 83 -14.42 -1.21 1.23
N HIS A 84 -15.12 -1.47 0.12
CA HIS A 84 -16.57 -1.32 0.03
C HIS A 84 -17.37 -2.54 0.53
N GLY A 85 -16.69 -3.57 1.07
CA GLY A 85 -17.28 -4.67 1.83
C GLY A 85 -18.18 -5.67 1.08
N ASN A 86 -18.72 -5.29 -0.09
CA ASN A 86 -19.77 -6.04 -0.79
C ASN A 86 -19.40 -6.42 -2.25
N THR A 87 -18.19 -6.14 -2.70
CA THR A 87 -17.74 -6.42 -4.07
C THR A 87 -16.74 -7.57 -4.08
N SER A 88 -17.06 -8.64 -4.80
CA SER A 88 -16.08 -9.68 -5.12
C SER A 88 -14.96 -9.06 -5.94
N ILE A 89 -13.75 -9.00 -5.38
CA ILE A 89 -12.58 -8.46 -6.10
C ILE A 89 -12.39 -9.25 -7.39
N LEU A 90 -12.33 -8.52 -8.51
CA LEU A 90 -12.06 -9.11 -9.81
C LEU A 90 -10.68 -9.74 -9.77
N THR A 91 -10.58 -11.02 -10.13
CA THR A 91 -9.30 -11.72 -10.20
C THR A 91 -9.02 -12.15 -11.62
N VAL A 92 -7.81 -11.85 -12.06
CA VAL A 92 -7.26 -12.21 -13.36
C VAL A 92 -6.56 -13.56 -13.21
N ASN A 93 -6.79 -14.46 -14.17
CA ASN A 93 -6.11 -15.74 -14.27
C ASN A 93 -6.12 -16.21 -15.73
N ARG A 94 -5.42 -17.31 -16.03
CA ARG A 94 -5.32 -17.87 -17.38
C ARG A 94 -6.68 -18.25 -18.02
N LYS A 95 -7.67 -18.65 -17.22
CA LYS A 95 -9.01 -19.06 -17.70
C LYS A 95 -9.95 -17.86 -17.95
N VAL A 96 -9.86 -16.83 -17.11
CA VAL A 96 -10.69 -15.62 -17.16
C VAL A 96 -10.18 -14.67 -18.26
N GLY A 97 -8.87 -14.65 -18.52
CA GLY A 97 -8.25 -13.74 -19.48
C GLY A 97 -7.90 -12.39 -18.86
N LEU A 98 -7.44 -11.45 -19.70
CA LEU A 98 -7.03 -10.10 -19.29
C LEU A 98 -8.20 -9.13 -19.49
N PRO A 99 -8.84 -8.64 -18.41
CA PRO A 99 -9.91 -7.65 -18.53
C PRO A 99 -9.36 -6.28 -18.94
N VAL A 100 -10.16 -5.55 -19.72
CA VAL A 100 -9.86 -4.17 -20.14
C VAL A 100 -10.86 -3.25 -19.45
N LEU A 101 -10.35 -2.19 -18.82
CA LEU A 101 -11.17 -1.14 -18.22
C LEU A 101 -11.16 0.08 -19.14
N THR A 102 -12.31 0.38 -19.72
CA THR A 102 -12.50 1.54 -20.60
C THR A 102 -13.53 2.47 -20.01
N PHE A 103 -13.17 3.74 -19.85
CA PHE A 103 -14.08 4.80 -19.42
C PHE A 103 -13.70 6.10 -20.12
N THR A 104 -14.68 7.00 -20.25
CA THR A 104 -14.49 8.32 -20.87
C THR A 104 -14.60 9.40 -19.81
N ALA A 105 -13.73 10.41 -19.84
CA ALA A 105 -13.79 11.56 -18.96
C ALA A 105 -14.04 12.82 -19.80
N ILE A 106 -14.99 13.65 -19.36
CA ILE A 106 -15.33 14.92 -20.04
C ILE A 106 -14.40 16.04 -19.55
N GLU A 107 -13.93 15.92 -18.31
CA GLU A 107 -13.08 16.91 -17.65
C GLU A 107 -11.74 16.28 -17.27
N LEU A 108 -10.84 17.17 -16.84
CA LEU A 108 -9.51 16.81 -16.40
C LEU A 108 -9.58 15.93 -15.14
N VAL A 109 -9.17 14.67 -15.29
CA VAL A 109 -9.16 13.69 -14.20
C VAL A 109 -7.75 13.24 -13.86
N THR A 110 -7.56 12.84 -12.60
CA THR A 110 -6.35 12.17 -12.11
C THR A 110 -6.67 10.71 -11.83
N ILE A 111 -5.90 9.81 -12.44
CA ILE A 111 -6.08 8.36 -12.31
C ILE A 111 -4.99 7.80 -11.41
N ARG A 112 -5.36 6.94 -10.45
CA ARG A 112 -4.43 6.25 -9.55
C ARG A 112 -4.71 4.75 -9.52
N VAL A 113 -3.66 3.97 -9.81
CA VAL A 113 -3.72 2.51 -9.80
C VAL A 113 -3.11 2.03 -8.49
N HIS A 114 -3.82 1.18 -7.76
CA HIS A 114 -3.35 0.63 -6.49
C HIS A 114 -3.90 -0.78 -6.25
N SER A 115 -3.42 -1.46 -5.21
CA SER A 115 -3.99 -2.74 -4.79
C SER A 115 -5.45 -2.57 -4.32
N PRO A 116 -6.35 -3.54 -4.58
CA PRO A 116 -7.75 -3.46 -4.13
C PRO A 116 -7.95 -3.23 -2.64
N ASP A 117 -7.00 -3.71 -1.82
CA ASP A 117 -7.03 -3.56 -0.38
C ASP A 117 -6.39 -2.27 0.14
N ASP A 118 -5.75 -1.50 -0.75
CA ASP A 118 -5.07 -0.26 -0.41
C ASP A 118 -5.95 0.97 -0.65
N ILE A 119 -5.54 2.10 -0.09
CA ILE A 119 -6.19 3.39 -0.18
C ILE A 119 -5.26 4.40 -0.83
N VAL A 120 -5.82 5.35 -1.59
CA VAL A 120 -5.03 6.43 -2.19
C VAL A 120 -4.53 7.38 -1.11
N SER A 121 -3.22 7.66 -1.15
CA SER A 121 -2.57 8.72 -0.38
C SER A 121 -1.76 9.65 -1.29
N VAL A 122 -1.48 10.87 -0.84
CA VAL A 122 -0.59 11.82 -1.50
C VAL A 122 0.84 11.30 -1.65
N ALA A 123 1.25 10.36 -0.79
CA ALA A 123 2.57 9.72 -0.89
C ALA A 123 2.57 8.42 -1.71
N LEU A 124 1.43 8.02 -2.27
CA LEU A 124 1.37 6.88 -3.17
C LEU A 124 2.08 7.25 -4.48
N GLU A 125 3.17 6.54 -4.77
CA GLU A 125 3.77 6.55 -6.10
C GLU A 125 2.89 5.71 -7.04
N ASN A 126 2.54 6.28 -8.18
CA ASN A 126 1.64 5.64 -9.14
C ASN A 126 2.42 5.23 -10.39
N ILE A 127 2.00 4.14 -11.02
CA ILE A 127 2.59 3.63 -12.28
C ILE A 127 2.49 4.67 -13.40
N LEU A 128 1.50 5.56 -13.35
CA LEU A 128 1.35 6.69 -14.26
C LEU A 128 2.28 7.88 -13.92
N GLY A 129 3.20 7.73 -12.96
CA GLY A 129 4.12 8.77 -12.49
C GLY A 129 3.45 9.87 -11.67
N ARG A 130 4.17 10.99 -11.47
CA ARG A 130 3.63 12.27 -10.93
C ARG A 130 2.81 13.04 -11.99
N PHE A 131 2.14 12.37 -12.92
CA PHE A 131 1.22 13.05 -13.83
C PHE A 131 -0.06 13.39 -13.07
N GLY A 132 -0.01 14.57 -12.43
CA GLY A 132 -1.19 15.36 -12.20
C GLY A 132 -1.79 15.66 -13.56
N SER A 133 -3.03 15.20 -13.74
CA SER A 133 -3.89 15.55 -14.86
C SER A 133 -3.47 14.97 -16.22
N LEU A 134 -4.25 14.05 -16.78
CA LEU A 134 -4.19 13.76 -18.21
C LEU A 134 -4.67 15.04 -18.93
N PRO A 135 -3.81 15.85 -19.59
CA PRO A 135 -4.33 16.96 -20.42
C PRO A 135 -5.40 16.38 -21.36
N LEU A 136 -6.36 17.18 -21.86
CA LEU A 136 -7.45 16.67 -22.73
C LEU A 136 -6.90 15.95 -23.97
N ILE A 137 -6.51 14.69 -23.76
CA ILE A 137 -6.01 13.73 -24.72
C ILE A 137 -7.26 12.96 -25.11
N THR A 138 -7.45 12.80 -26.41
CA THR A 138 -8.65 12.14 -26.95
C THR A 138 -8.71 10.68 -26.54
N GLU A 139 -7.57 10.00 -26.44
CA GLU A 139 -7.46 8.58 -26.06
C GLU A 139 -6.16 8.30 -25.29
N PHE A 140 -6.28 7.60 -24.16
CA PHE A 140 -5.15 7.18 -23.33
C PHE A 140 -5.22 5.68 -23.07
N GLU A 141 -4.13 4.96 -23.36
CA GLU A 141 -4.01 3.53 -23.12
C GLU A 141 -2.80 3.26 -22.20
N ALA A 142 -3.02 2.44 -21.17
CA ALA A 142 -1.97 1.99 -20.27
C ALA A 142 -2.04 0.47 -20.11
N ILE A 143 -0.90 -0.20 -20.33
CA ILE A 143 -0.74 -1.65 -20.15
C ILE A 143 -0.05 -1.89 -18.81
N LEU A 144 -0.71 -2.64 -17.94
CA LEU A 144 -0.21 -2.94 -16.60
C LEU A 144 0.36 -4.36 -16.54
N LYS A 145 1.57 -4.49 -16.01
CA LYS A 145 2.19 -5.78 -15.66
C LYS A 145 2.24 -5.90 -14.15
N ALA A 146 1.58 -6.92 -13.60
CA ALA A 146 1.61 -7.21 -12.17
C ALA A 146 2.73 -8.21 -11.87
N GLU A 147 3.60 -7.86 -10.93
CA GLU A 147 4.61 -8.75 -10.37
C GLU A 147 4.31 -8.92 -8.88
N GLN A 148 4.26 -10.17 -8.40
CA GLN A 148 3.96 -10.47 -7.01
C GLN A 148 5.21 -11.04 -6.33
N THR A 149 5.55 -10.46 -5.19
CA THR A 149 6.56 -11.01 -4.28
C THR A 149 5.82 -11.74 -3.16
N VAL A 150 5.88 -13.07 -3.18
CA VAL A 150 5.32 -13.91 -2.13
C VAL A 150 6.43 -14.30 -1.18
N ASN A 151 6.21 -14.10 0.11
CA ASN A 151 7.14 -14.56 1.14
C ASN A 151 6.87 -16.03 1.46
N ASP A 152 7.93 -16.76 1.79
CA ASP A 152 7.80 -18.11 2.32
C ASP A 152 6.94 -18.13 3.60
N VAL A 153 6.20 -19.21 3.81
CA VAL A 153 5.30 -19.37 4.96
C VAL A 153 6.04 -19.29 6.29
N SER A 154 7.31 -19.69 6.35
CA SER A 154 8.15 -19.59 7.55
C SER A 154 8.35 -18.14 8.01
N VAL A 155 8.38 -17.16 7.10
CA VAL A 155 8.54 -15.74 7.43
C VAL A 155 7.36 -15.24 8.26
N SER A 156 6.17 -15.81 8.06
CA SER A 156 4.98 -15.46 8.84
C SER A 156 5.06 -15.90 10.31
N SER A 157 5.91 -16.88 10.62
CA SER A 157 6.13 -17.37 11.99
C SER A 157 7.13 -16.51 12.79
N LEU A 158 7.92 -15.68 12.09
CA LEU A 158 8.89 -14.79 12.73
C LEU A 158 8.19 -13.63 13.45
N SER A 159 8.78 -13.17 14.55
CA SER A 159 8.26 -12.01 15.26
C SER A 159 8.38 -10.74 14.40
N LYS A 160 7.49 -9.77 14.64
CA LYS A 160 7.45 -8.49 13.92
C LYS A 160 8.80 -7.75 13.94
N THR A 161 9.52 -7.83 15.06
CA THR A 161 10.82 -7.18 15.24
C THR A 161 11.93 -7.85 14.43
N MET A 162 11.93 -9.19 14.33
CA MET A 162 12.96 -9.91 13.55
C MET A 162 12.79 -9.75 12.05
N ARG A 163 11.55 -9.70 11.55
CA ARG A 163 11.28 -9.54 10.10
C ARG A 163 11.29 -8.10 9.61
N GLY A 164 11.31 -7.11 10.50
CA GLY A 164 11.45 -5.69 10.16
C GLY A 164 10.29 -5.04 9.38
N CYS A 165 9.19 -5.76 9.12
CA CYS A 165 8.04 -5.26 8.35
C CYS A 165 6.71 -5.66 8.99
N LEU A 166 5.57 -5.27 8.40
CA LEU A 166 4.22 -5.62 8.86
C LEU A 166 3.45 -6.29 7.70
N PHE A 167 2.80 -7.42 7.99
CA PHE A 167 1.87 -8.06 7.06
C PHE A 167 0.51 -7.35 7.07
N LYS A 168 -0.30 -7.63 6.05
CA LYS A 168 -1.66 -7.07 5.91
C LYS A 168 -2.54 -7.25 7.16
N ASN A 169 -2.39 -8.38 7.85
CA ASN A 169 -3.18 -8.71 9.04
C ASN A 169 -2.53 -8.24 10.35
N ASP A 170 -1.29 -7.73 10.29
CA ASP A 170 -0.66 -7.18 11.47
C ASP A 170 -1.25 -5.82 11.82
N ARG A 171 -1.35 -5.57 13.13
CA ARG A 171 -1.60 -4.23 13.63
C ARG A 171 -0.30 -3.49 13.87
N PRO A 172 -0.19 -2.22 13.43
CA PRO A 172 0.92 -1.35 13.80
C PRO A 172 0.83 -0.99 15.28
N SER A 173 1.93 -0.46 15.84
CA SER A 173 2.04 -0.10 17.27
C SER A 173 1.20 1.13 17.68
N PHE A 174 0.28 1.57 16.83
CA PHE A 174 -0.59 2.72 17.07
C PHE A 174 -1.86 2.27 17.82
N PRO A 175 -2.18 2.86 18.99
CA PRO A 175 -3.32 2.43 19.80
C PRO A 175 -4.67 2.71 19.14
N ASP A 176 -4.76 3.77 18.31
CA ASP A 176 -6.01 4.25 17.70
C ASP A 176 -6.03 4.02 16.18
N TRP A 177 -5.49 2.90 15.70
CA TRP A 177 -5.46 2.56 14.28
C TRP A 177 -6.87 2.34 13.70
N PRO A 178 -7.35 3.16 12.74
CA PRO A 178 -8.74 3.12 12.29
C PRO A 178 -8.99 2.15 11.13
N PHE A 179 -7.94 1.64 10.47
CA PHE A 179 -8.08 0.83 9.27
C PHE A 179 -8.18 -0.67 9.58
N LYS A 180 -8.96 -1.41 8.79
CA LYS A 180 -9.15 -2.86 8.99
C LYS A 180 -7.87 -3.66 8.75
N HIS A 181 -7.09 -3.27 7.73
CA HIS A 181 -5.86 -3.94 7.31
C HIS A 181 -4.70 -2.94 7.28
N TYR A 182 -3.49 -3.45 7.46
CA TYR A 182 -2.29 -2.66 7.30
C TYR A 182 -1.89 -2.57 5.82
N THR A 183 -1.69 -1.34 5.35
CA THR A 183 -1.05 -1.03 4.07
C THR A 183 -0.11 0.16 4.26
N TYR A 184 0.84 0.32 3.33
CA TYR A 184 1.78 1.44 3.35
C TYR A 184 1.05 2.79 3.28
N SER A 185 0.08 2.93 2.37
CA SER A 185 -0.67 4.16 2.18
C SER A 185 -1.57 4.48 3.38
N ALA A 186 -2.22 3.49 3.99
CA ALA A 186 -2.98 3.67 5.23
C ALA A 186 -2.08 4.14 6.39
N CYS A 187 -0.85 3.64 6.47
CA CYS A 187 0.11 4.02 7.50
C CYS A 187 0.50 5.50 7.36
N LEU A 188 0.79 5.95 6.14
CA LEU A 188 1.12 7.33 5.86
C LEU A 188 -0.06 8.29 6.10
N LEU A 189 -1.27 7.89 5.70
CA LEU A 189 -2.49 8.63 5.99
C LEU A 189 -2.67 8.82 7.50
N TYR A 190 -2.49 7.75 8.28
CA TYR A 190 -2.54 7.81 9.73
C TYR A 190 -1.49 8.77 10.30
N CYS A 191 -0.23 8.64 9.88
CA CYS A 191 0.86 9.50 10.35
C CYS A 191 0.61 10.99 10.05
N ARG A 192 0.06 11.32 8.87
CA ARG A 192 -0.30 12.70 8.53
C ARG A 192 -1.45 13.23 9.37
N ALA A 193 -2.51 12.45 9.53
CA ALA A 193 -3.64 12.85 10.36
C ALA A 193 -3.22 13.00 11.85
N LEU A 194 -2.29 12.17 12.33
CA LEU A 194 -1.70 12.30 13.67
C LEU A 194 -0.86 13.57 13.80
N ALA A 195 -0.06 13.90 12.79
CA ALA A 195 0.71 15.15 12.76
C ALA A 195 -0.21 16.38 12.77
N GLN A 196 -1.25 16.41 11.94
CA GLN A 196 -2.25 17.49 11.94
C GLN A 196 -2.88 17.66 13.33
N LYS A 197 -3.29 16.55 13.96
CA LYS A 197 -3.85 16.57 15.31
C LYS A 197 -2.84 17.05 16.35
N THR A 198 -1.57 16.67 16.25
CA THR A 198 -0.52 17.02 17.22
C THR A 198 -0.14 18.50 17.13
N PHE A 199 0.00 19.04 15.91
CA PHE A 199 0.45 20.42 15.71
C PHE A 199 -0.69 21.44 15.66
N CYS A 200 -1.86 21.06 15.14
CA CYS A 200 -2.98 21.98 14.91
C CYS A 200 -4.20 21.70 15.81
N ASN A 201 -4.19 20.63 16.63
CA ASN A 201 -5.32 20.17 17.47
C ASN A 201 -6.62 19.87 16.70
N CYS A 202 -6.52 19.72 15.37
CA CYS A 202 -7.62 19.38 14.48
C CYS A 202 -7.09 18.59 13.28
N SER A 203 -7.96 17.90 12.54
CA SER A 203 -7.60 17.22 11.30
C SER A 203 -8.42 17.73 10.12
N HIS A 204 -7.91 17.51 8.91
CA HIS A 204 -8.63 17.86 7.69
C HIS A 204 -9.92 17.03 7.52
N HIS A 205 -10.92 17.58 6.81
CA HIS A 205 -12.23 16.94 6.64
C HIS A 205 -12.19 15.58 5.94
N PHE A 206 -11.18 15.30 5.12
CA PHE A 206 -11.03 13.98 4.46
C PHE A 206 -9.97 13.09 5.10
N MET A 207 -9.47 13.44 6.29
CA MET A 207 -8.50 12.62 7.00
C MET A 207 -9.19 11.52 7.81
N ALA A 208 -8.49 10.38 7.91
CA ALA A 208 -8.91 9.26 8.73
C ALA A 208 -9.17 9.70 10.17
N ASN A 209 -10.20 9.12 10.79
CA ASN A 209 -10.57 9.46 12.16
C ASN A 209 -9.57 8.87 13.15
N ILE A 210 -8.85 9.73 13.86
CA ILE A 210 -7.86 9.32 14.87
C ILE A 210 -8.38 9.68 16.26
N GLY A 211 -8.86 8.67 16.99
CA GLY A 211 -9.22 8.77 18.41
C GLY A 211 -10.34 7.84 18.84
N LYS A 212 -10.38 7.52 20.14
CA LYS A 212 -11.37 6.63 20.76
C LYS A 212 -12.83 7.13 20.74
N ASN A 213 -13.03 8.45 20.55
CA ASN A 213 -14.35 9.07 20.55
C ASN A 213 -14.71 9.65 19.17
N ILE A 214 -15.48 8.90 18.40
CA ILE A 214 -16.02 9.29 17.09
C ILE A 214 -16.85 10.60 17.18
N LYS A 215 -17.41 10.91 18.36
CA LYS A 215 -18.30 12.06 18.57
C LYS A 215 -17.60 13.41 18.75
N THR A 216 -16.30 13.45 19.02
CA THR A 216 -15.52 14.70 19.19
C THR A 216 -14.51 14.85 18.06
N ARG A 217 -15.02 14.93 16.83
CA ARG A 217 -14.22 15.18 15.64
C ARG A 217 -13.93 16.69 15.54
N LEU A 218 -12.71 17.10 15.88
CA LEU A 218 -12.23 18.45 15.62
C LEU A 218 -11.71 18.53 14.17
N VAL A 219 -12.55 19.07 13.29
CA VAL A 219 -12.18 19.35 11.90
C VAL A 219 -11.63 20.76 11.81
N CYS A 220 -10.45 20.94 11.21
CA CYS A 220 -9.93 22.27 10.94
C CYS A 220 -10.82 22.94 9.88
N VAL A 221 -11.45 24.05 10.23
CA VAL A 221 -12.15 24.91 9.25
C VAL A 221 -11.13 25.93 8.76
N PHE A 222 -10.61 25.74 7.55
CA PHE A 222 -9.84 26.77 6.87
C PHE A 222 -10.84 27.71 6.19
N GLY A 223 -11.02 28.89 6.79
CA GLY A 223 -11.78 30.00 6.22
C GLY A 223 -10.90 30.91 5.38
#